data_AF-A0A7S1RPL1-F1
#
_entry.id   AF-A0A7S1RPL1-F1
#
_cell.length_a   1.000
_cell.length_b   1.000
_cell.length_c   1.000
_cell.angle_alpha   90.00
_cell.angle_beta   90.00
_cell.angle_gamma   90.00
#
_symmetry.space_group_name_H-M   'P 1'
#
loop_
_entity.id
_entity.type
_entity.pdbx_description
1 polymer ?
#
loop_
_entity_poly.entity_id
_entity_poly.type
_entity_poly.pdbx_seq_one_letter_code
_entity_poly.pdbx_strand_id
1 'polypeptide(L)'
;DVLEEFCRDAPVCAGGGQPKWSTVWQGCQCRAVIELTLLGVTHKFSGQLRQSEEAAKTDTARRVLWYLKCPGFDEAYEPDPYACAATAREIPAPPANWASSSEEEEDAHHAAERKTALMRVQNRLQQAFARHLPPGQSVWEWSYQCHESGPEWPPMYQATVTVPVLGRSFAGAWARAQRDAQISASEQVGAFLDHKGAFQPELALPVGAVF
;
A
#
# COMPACT_ATOMS: atom_id res chain seq x y z
N ASP A 1 -24.85 -4.34 -8.70
CA ASP A 1 -24.20 -5.00 -7.55
C ASP A 1 -25.28 -5.34 -6.53
N VAL A 2 -25.31 -6.55 -5.97
CA VAL A 2 -26.36 -7.00 -5.03
C VAL A 2 -26.44 -6.10 -3.79
N LEU A 3 -25.29 -5.57 -3.34
CA LEU A 3 -25.27 -4.66 -2.19
C LEU A 3 -25.91 -3.31 -2.51
N GLU A 4 -25.70 -2.77 -3.71
CA GLU A 4 -26.32 -1.50 -4.13
C GLU A 4 -27.84 -1.62 -4.27
N GLU A 5 -28.31 -2.78 -4.74
CA GLU A 5 -29.74 -3.10 -4.81
C GLU A 5 -30.34 -3.19 -3.41
N PHE A 6 -29.71 -3.96 -2.50
CA PHE A 6 -30.13 -4.03 -1.11
C PHE A 6 -30.18 -2.66 -0.43
N CYS A 7 -29.14 -1.83 -0.58
CA CYS A 7 -29.08 -0.51 0.04
C CYS A 7 -30.13 0.47 -0.50
N ARG A 8 -30.64 0.25 -1.72
CA ARG A 8 -31.71 1.07 -2.29
C ARG A 8 -33.05 0.80 -1.62
N ASP A 9 -33.31 -0.47 -1.31
CA ASP A 9 -34.62 -0.92 -0.83
C ASP A 9 -34.68 -1.03 0.70
N ALA A 10 -33.54 -1.20 1.37
CA ALA A 10 -33.48 -1.42 2.81
C ALA A 10 -33.73 -0.12 3.62
N PRO A 11 -34.71 -0.09 4.54
CA PRO A 11 -34.99 1.08 5.37
C PRO A 11 -33.81 1.54 6.24
N VAL A 12 -32.90 0.63 6.61
CA VAL A 12 -31.69 0.96 7.38
C VAL A 12 -30.73 1.88 6.64
N CYS A 13 -30.83 1.90 5.31
CA CYS A 13 -30.05 2.76 4.42
C CYS A 13 -30.84 4.01 3.98
N ALA A 14 -32.06 4.22 4.48
CA ALA A 14 -32.90 5.35 4.08
C ALA A 14 -32.21 6.70 4.36
N GLY A 15 -32.11 7.53 3.32
CA GLY A 15 -31.40 8.82 3.38
C GLY A 15 -29.88 8.72 3.27
N GLY A 16 -29.32 7.52 3.23
CA GLY A 16 -27.93 7.29 2.85
C GLY A 16 -27.75 7.43 1.34
N GLY A 17 -26.67 8.08 0.92
CA GLY A 17 -26.30 8.11 -0.50
C GLY A 17 -25.89 6.73 -1.03
N GLN A 18 -25.55 6.66 -2.32
CA GLN A 18 -24.99 5.45 -2.90
C GLN A 18 -23.71 5.02 -2.14
N PRO A 19 -23.47 3.70 -1.95
CA PRO A 19 -22.26 3.23 -1.30
C PRO A 19 -21.01 3.75 -2.01
N LYS A 20 -20.04 4.24 -1.23
CA LYS A 20 -18.78 4.77 -1.77
C LYS A 20 -17.69 3.72 -1.67
N TRP A 21 -17.16 3.33 -2.81
CA TRP A 21 -16.09 2.35 -2.89
C TRP A 21 -14.72 3.01 -2.97
N SER A 22 -13.76 2.45 -2.24
CA SER A 22 -12.33 2.72 -2.38
C SER A 22 -11.56 1.40 -2.33
N THR A 23 -10.37 1.37 -2.93
CA THR A 23 -9.53 0.18 -2.98
C THR A 23 -8.12 0.52 -2.51
N VAL A 24 -7.53 -0.39 -1.75
CA VAL A 24 -6.17 -0.26 -1.22
C VAL A 24 -5.38 -1.47 -1.70
N TRP A 25 -4.34 -1.20 -2.49
CA TRP A 25 -3.42 -2.22 -2.97
C TRP A 25 -2.27 -2.40 -1.98
N GLN A 26 -1.94 -3.66 -1.70
CA GLN A 26 -0.81 -4.09 -0.87
C GLN A 26 -0.05 -5.15 -1.66
N GLY A 27 1.00 -4.73 -2.36
CA GLY A 27 1.67 -5.57 -3.36
C GLY A 27 0.73 -5.93 -4.52
N CYS A 28 0.60 -7.24 -4.80
CA CYS A 28 -0.27 -7.80 -5.84
C CYS A 28 -1.72 -8.05 -5.38
N GLN A 29 -2.03 -7.73 -4.12
CA GLN A 29 -3.36 -7.95 -3.55
C GLN A 29 -4.09 -6.63 -3.34
N CYS A 30 -5.40 -6.66 -3.54
CA CYS A 30 -6.32 -5.55 -3.38
C CYS A 30 -7.28 -5.84 -2.23
N ARG A 31 -7.52 -4.84 -1.39
CA ARG A 31 -8.60 -4.80 -0.41
C ARG A 31 -9.61 -3.74 -0.84
N ALA A 32 -10.88 -4.09 -0.94
CA ALA A 32 -11.93 -3.10 -1.11
C ALA A 32 -12.43 -2.62 0.25
N VAL A 33 -12.79 -1.33 0.28
CA VAL A 33 -13.32 -0.64 1.44
C VAL A 33 -14.55 0.11 0.97
N ILE A 34 -15.66 -0.08 1.67
CA ILE A 34 -16.93 0.57 1.37
C ILE A 34 -17.35 1.47 2.53
N GLU A 35 -17.79 2.67 2.19
CA GLU A 35 -18.39 3.63 3.12
C GLU A 35 -19.88 3.76 2.80
N LEU A 36 -20.71 3.56 3.81
CA LEU A 36 -22.17 3.54 3.68
C LEU A 36 -22.83 4.16 4.91
N THR A 37 -23.96 4.84 4.72
CA THR A 37 -24.68 5.49 5.82
C THR A 37 -25.80 4.59 6.31
N LEU A 38 -25.69 4.11 7.55
CA LEU A 38 -26.74 3.34 8.23
C LEU A 38 -27.37 4.21 9.30
N LEU A 39 -28.69 4.38 9.26
CA LEU A 39 -29.43 5.13 10.29
C LEU A 39 -28.84 6.53 10.56
N GLY A 40 -28.35 7.21 9.52
CA GLY A 40 -27.74 8.54 9.61
C GLY A 40 -26.26 8.57 10.03
N VAL A 41 -25.63 7.43 10.32
CA VAL A 41 -24.21 7.32 10.71
C VAL A 41 -23.40 6.72 9.56
N THR A 42 -22.24 7.29 9.23
CA THR A 42 -21.33 6.73 8.22
C THR A 42 -20.53 5.57 8.82
N HIS A 43 -20.71 4.39 8.25
CA HIS A 43 -19.96 3.19 8.57
C HIS A 43 -18.95 2.87 7.48
N LYS A 44 -17.83 2.27 7.89
CA LYS A 44 -16.77 1.83 7.00
C LYS A 44 -16.54 0.34 7.18
N PHE A 45 -16.60 -0.40 6.09
CA PHE A 45 -16.37 -1.85 6.08
C PHE A 45 -15.25 -2.17 5.11
N SER A 46 -14.51 -3.24 5.40
CA SER A 46 -13.42 -3.70 4.55
C SER A 46 -13.44 -5.21 4.42
N GLY A 47 -13.17 -5.72 3.22
CA GLY A 47 -13.00 -7.14 2.95
C GLY A 47 -11.59 -7.66 3.23
N GLN A 48 -11.37 -8.92 2.84
CA GLN A 48 -10.05 -9.54 2.77
C GLN A 48 -9.23 -9.02 1.58
N LEU A 49 -7.92 -9.28 1.63
CA LEU A 49 -7.02 -9.10 0.49
C LEU A 49 -7.35 -10.16 -0.57
N ARG A 50 -7.58 -9.71 -1.81
CA ARG A 50 -7.88 -10.56 -2.98
C ARG A 50 -6.96 -10.20 -4.14
N GLN A 51 -6.84 -11.07 -5.13
CA GLN A 51 -5.92 -10.86 -6.27
C GLN A 51 -6.42 -9.81 -7.28
N SER A 52 -7.69 -9.41 -7.21
CA SER A 52 -8.27 -8.41 -8.11
C SER A 52 -9.21 -7.46 -7.35
N GLU A 53 -9.40 -6.28 -7.92
CA GLU A 53 -10.33 -5.28 -7.39
C GLU A 53 -11.78 -5.81 -7.32
N GLU A 54 -12.23 -6.49 -8.38
CA GLU A 54 -13.59 -7.05 -8.47
C GLU A 54 -13.82 -8.14 -7.40
N ALA A 55 -12.84 -9.03 -7.21
CA ALA A 55 -12.91 -10.04 -6.17
C ALA A 55 -12.91 -9.40 -4.77
N ALA A 56 -12.13 -8.33 -4.57
CA ALA A 56 -12.09 -7.59 -3.31
C ALA A 56 -13.42 -6.89 -3.00
N LYS A 57 -14.03 -6.25 -4.00
CA LYS A 57 -15.36 -5.61 -3.89
C LYS A 57 -16.43 -6.64 -3.60
N THR A 58 -16.44 -7.77 -4.31
CA THR A 58 -17.39 -8.87 -4.09
C THR A 58 -17.29 -9.44 -2.67
N ASP A 59 -16.06 -9.68 -2.17
CA ASP A 59 -15.83 -10.15 -0.79
C ASP A 59 -16.36 -9.14 0.25
N THR A 60 -16.06 -7.86 0.05
CA THR A 60 -16.51 -6.79 0.93
C THR A 60 -18.03 -6.67 0.91
N ALA A 61 -18.65 -6.75 -0.27
CA ALA A 61 -20.10 -6.68 -0.43
C ALA A 61 -20.79 -7.82 0.32
N ARG A 62 -20.29 -9.06 0.20
CA ARG A 62 -20.82 -10.23 0.92
C ARG A 62 -20.76 -10.06 2.43
N ARG A 63 -19.63 -9.55 2.96
CA ARG A 63 -19.47 -9.29 4.40
C ARG A 63 -20.44 -8.23 4.91
N VAL A 64 -20.66 -7.17 4.13
CA VAL A 64 -21.63 -6.13 4.48
C VAL A 64 -23.05 -6.69 4.47
N LEU A 65 -23.43 -7.46 3.44
CA LEU A 65 -24.74 -8.09 3.36
C LEU A 65 -24.98 -9.06 4.53
N TRP A 66 -23.97 -9.83 4.93
CA TRP A 66 -24.02 -10.65 6.14
C TRP A 66 -24.20 -9.81 7.41
N TYR A 67 -23.43 -8.73 7.58
CA TYR A 67 -23.54 -7.82 8.73
C TYR A 67 -24.94 -7.18 8.84
N LEU A 68 -25.53 -6.82 7.70
CA LEU A 68 -26.87 -6.26 7.59
C LEU A 68 -27.98 -7.32 7.67
N LYS A 69 -27.62 -8.60 7.84
CA LYS A 69 -28.54 -9.74 7.90
C LYS A 69 -29.47 -9.83 6.68
N CYS A 70 -28.91 -9.59 5.50
CA CYS A 70 -29.63 -9.78 4.24
C CYS A 70 -29.95 -11.27 4.03
N PRO A 71 -31.21 -11.64 3.75
CA PRO A 71 -31.58 -13.05 3.52
C PRO A 71 -30.71 -13.71 2.45
N GLY A 72 -30.24 -14.93 2.73
CA GLY A 72 -29.39 -15.71 1.82
C GLY A 72 -27.88 -15.42 1.93
N PHE A 73 -27.48 -14.52 2.82
CA PHE A 73 -26.07 -14.24 3.12
C PHE A 73 -25.62 -14.73 4.49
N ASP A 74 -26.48 -15.43 5.24
CA ASP A 74 -26.22 -15.90 6.60
C ASP A 74 -24.95 -16.79 6.70
N GLU A 75 -24.72 -17.61 5.67
CA GLU A 75 -23.54 -18.49 5.54
C GLU A 75 -22.46 -17.93 4.60
N ALA A 76 -22.66 -16.73 4.02
CA ALA A 76 -21.71 -16.14 3.08
C ALA A 76 -20.42 -15.66 3.76
N TYR A 77 -20.39 -15.62 5.08
CA TYR A 77 -19.25 -15.25 5.88
C TYR A 77 -19.09 -16.18 7.08
N GLU A 78 -18.04 -16.99 7.05
CA GLU A 78 -17.54 -17.65 8.26
C GLU A 78 -16.53 -16.70 8.92
N PRO A 79 -16.77 -16.23 10.16
CA PRO A 79 -15.74 -15.60 10.95
C PRO A 79 -14.55 -16.55 11.00
N ASP A 80 -13.36 -16.04 10.67
CA ASP A 80 -12.14 -16.84 10.72
C ASP A 80 -12.02 -17.46 12.12
N PRO A 81 -12.12 -18.80 12.26
CA PRO A 81 -12.11 -19.45 13.56
C PRO A 81 -10.75 -19.33 14.23
N TYR A 82 -9.71 -18.93 13.50
CA TYR A 82 -8.38 -18.65 14.00
C TYR A 82 -8.15 -17.16 14.28
N ALA A 83 -9.11 -16.28 13.98
CA ALA A 83 -9.01 -14.88 14.37
C ALA A 83 -8.85 -14.79 15.89
N CYS A 84 -7.93 -13.94 16.36
CA CYS A 84 -7.71 -13.73 17.80
C CYS A 84 -9.02 -13.42 18.54
N ALA A 85 -9.96 -12.71 17.91
CA ALA A 85 -11.26 -12.40 18.51
C ALA A 85 -12.16 -13.63 18.71
N ALA A 86 -12.05 -14.66 17.87
CA ALA A 86 -12.85 -15.89 17.97
C ALA A 86 -12.24 -16.90 18.95
N THR A 87 -10.92 -16.90 19.10
CA THR A 87 -10.17 -17.82 19.97
C THR A 87 -9.94 -17.29 21.38
N ALA A 88 -9.96 -15.96 21.56
CA ALA A 88 -9.81 -15.34 22.87
C ALA A 88 -11.09 -15.53 23.71
N ARG A 89 -11.03 -16.45 24.68
CA ARG A 89 -12.09 -16.63 25.70
C ARG A 89 -12.26 -15.42 26.61
N GLU A 90 -11.24 -14.57 26.70
CA GLU A 90 -11.23 -13.33 27.44
C GLU A 90 -10.72 -12.21 26.53
N ILE A 91 -11.43 -11.08 26.51
CA ILE A 91 -10.94 -9.86 25.86
C ILE A 91 -9.61 -9.52 26.55
N PRO A 92 -8.46 -9.52 25.84
CA PRO A 92 -7.20 -9.21 26.49
C PRO A 92 -7.31 -7.84 27.14
N ALA A 93 -6.87 -7.74 28.40
CA ALA A 93 -6.71 -6.45 29.03
C ALA A 93 -5.87 -5.57 28.08
N PRO A 94 -6.21 -4.28 27.91
CA PRO A 94 -5.42 -3.41 27.07
C PRO A 94 -3.96 -3.47 27.54
N PRO A 95 -2.98 -3.45 26.62
CA PRO A 95 -1.57 -3.48 26.99
C PRO A 95 -1.28 -2.44 28.08
N ALA A 96 -0.48 -2.79 29.10
CA ALA A 96 -0.20 -1.91 30.24
C ALA A 96 0.43 -0.56 29.81
N ASN A 97 0.98 -0.53 28.60
CA ASN A 97 1.63 0.56 27.91
C ASN A 97 0.76 1.24 26.83
N TRP A 98 -0.52 0.87 26.66
CA TRP A 98 -1.41 1.52 25.68
C TRP A 98 -1.55 3.04 25.91
N ALA A 99 -1.24 3.51 27.12
CA ALA A 99 -1.21 4.92 27.48
C ALA A 99 0.21 5.47 27.77
N SER A 100 1.27 4.67 27.62
CA SER A 100 2.64 5.12 27.86
C SER A 100 3.37 5.35 26.52
N SER A 101 3.73 6.61 26.28
CA SER A 101 4.29 7.13 25.03
C SER A 101 5.72 6.69 24.69
N SER A 102 6.37 5.85 25.50
CA SER A 102 7.81 5.60 25.36
C SER A 102 8.20 4.67 24.20
N GLU A 103 7.40 3.65 23.90
CA GLU A 103 7.67 2.76 22.76
C GLU A 103 7.29 3.41 21.42
N GLU A 104 6.29 4.31 21.43
CA GLU A 104 5.94 5.11 20.25
C GLU A 104 7.07 6.05 19.82
N GLU A 105 7.92 6.51 20.75
CA GLU A 105 9.01 7.44 20.44
C GLU A 105 10.17 6.79 19.67
N GLU A 106 10.59 5.57 20.04
CA GLU A 106 11.63 4.83 19.29
C GLU A 106 11.13 4.39 17.91
N ASP A 107 9.90 3.89 17.83
CA ASP A 107 9.27 3.56 16.55
C ASP A 107 9.05 4.81 15.69
N ALA A 108 8.68 5.94 16.29
CA ALA A 108 8.56 7.20 15.58
C ALA A 108 9.91 7.71 15.07
N HIS A 109 10.99 7.56 15.85
CA HIS A 109 12.33 7.95 15.42
C HIS A 109 12.78 7.11 14.23
N HIS A 110 12.68 5.77 14.31
CA HIS A 110 13.02 4.90 13.19
C HIS A 110 12.11 5.13 11.96
N ALA A 111 10.82 5.35 12.16
CA ALA A 111 9.91 5.68 11.08
C ALA A 111 10.26 7.02 10.40
N ALA A 112 10.68 8.02 11.19
CA ALA A 112 11.15 9.31 10.70
C ALA A 112 12.44 9.17 9.89
N GLU A 113 13.45 8.46 10.40
CA GLU A 113 14.69 8.18 9.68
C GLU A 113 14.43 7.52 8.33
N ARG A 114 13.63 6.44 8.32
CA ARG A 114 13.23 5.72 7.10
C ARG A 114 12.53 6.62 6.09
N LYS A 115 11.63 7.51 6.55
CA LYS A 115 10.96 8.48 5.68
C LYS A 115 11.94 9.49 5.10
N THR A 116 12.90 9.95 5.91
CA THR A 116 13.89 10.94 5.45
C THR A 116 14.88 10.37 4.45
N ALA A 117 15.23 9.08 4.52
CA ALA A 117 16.15 8.45 3.58
C ALA A 117 15.65 8.54 2.12
N LEU A 118 14.41 8.10 1.87
CA LEU A 118 13.76 8.20 0.55
C LEU A 118 13.69 9.65 0.06
N MET A 119 13.25 10.58 0.91
CA MET A 119 13.14 11.99 0.56
C MET A 119 14.50 12.62 0.23
N ARG A 120 15.57 12.26 0.96
CA ARG A 120 16.93 12.76 0.68
C ARG A 120 17.40 12.33 -0.70
N VAL A 121 17.21 11.06 -1.07
CA VAL A 121 17.61 10.56 -2.39
C VAL A 121 16.79 11.24 -3.50
N GLN A 122 15.48 11.39 -3.31
CA GLN A 122 14.61 12.09 -4.25
C GLN A 122 15.08 13.54 -4.48
N ASN A 123 15.31 14.30 -3.41
CA ASN A 123 15.77 15.69 -3.49
C ASN A 123 17.12 15.77 -4.21
N ARG A 124 18.05 14.85 -3.93
CA ARG A 124 19.36 14.80 -4.60
C ARG A 124 19.22 14.52 -6.09
N LEU A 125 18.39 13.57 -6.48
CA LEU A 125 18.13 13.29 -7.90
C LEU A 125 17.50 14.51 -8.60
N GLN A 126 16.52 15.14 -7.97
CA GLN A 126 15.89 16.35 -8.52
C GLN A 126 16.92 17.48 -8.68
N GLN A 127 17.77 17.72 -7.68
CA GLN A 127 18.83 18.74 -7.79
C GLN A 127 19.85 18.41 -8.89
N ALA A 128 20.28 17.15 -9.00
CA ALA A 128 21.26 16.72 -9.99
C ALA A 128 20.72 16.77 -11.43
N PHE A 129 19.43 16.47 -11.63
CA PHE A 129 18.85 16.25 -12.95
C PHE A 129 17.71 17.22 -13.33
N ALA A 130 17.37 18.22 -12.52
CA ALA A 130 16.26 19.15 -12.77
C ALA A 130 16.28 19.77 -14.18
N ARG A 131 17.48 20.06 -14.72
CA ARG A 131 17.63 20.67 -16.06
C ARG A 131 17.45 19.69 -17.21
N HIS A 132 17.53 18.40 -16.94
CA HIS A 132 17.49 17.33 -17.93
C HIS A 132 16.14 16.62 -17.95
N LEU A 133 15.26 16.90 -17.00
CA LEU A 133 13.92 16.34 -16.94
C LEU A 133 12.97 17.15 -17.82
N PRO A 134 12.32 16.53 -18.82
CA PRO A 134 11.17 17.11 -19.50
C PRO A 134 10.09 17.54 -18.50
N PRO A 135 9.34 18.62 -18.79
CA PRO A 135 8.21 19.02 -17.97
C PRO A 135 7.23 17.86 -17.75
N GLY A 136 6.93 17.55 -16.49
CA GLY A 136 6.01 16.49 -16.10
C GLY A 136 6.61 15.09 -16.03
N GLN A 137 7.88 14.88 -16.40
CA GLN A 137 8.53 13.57 -16.23
C GLN A 137 8.96 13.35 -14.78
N SER A 138 8.72 12.15 -14.26
CA SER A 138 9.21 11.74 -12.94
C SER A 138 10.73 11.55 -12.96
N VAL A 139 11.38 11.92 -11.86
CA VAL A 139 12.84 11.71 -11.69
C VAL A 139 13.21 10.22 -11.56
N TRP A 140 12.25 9.39 -11.15
CA TRP A 140 12.39 7.95 -11.04
C TRP A 140 11.05 7.22 -11.20
N GLU A 141 11.10 5.94 -11.51
CA GLU A 141 9.94 5.07 -11.69
C GLU A 141 10.14 3.82 -10.85
N TRP A 142 9.09 3.38 -10.16
CA TRP A 142 9.15 2.21 -9.28
C TRP A 142 8.52 1.01 -9.95
N SER A 143 9.18 -0.13 -9.86
CA SER A 143 8.59 -1.44 -10.13
C SER A 143 8.84 -2.37 -8.94
N TYR A 144 7.97 -3.36 -8.78
CA TYR A 144 8.02 -4.28 -7.64
C TYR A 144 7.92 -5.71 -8.13
N GLN A 145 8.69 -6.58 -7.50
CA GLN A 145 8.57 -8.02 -7.62
C GLN A 145 8.11 -8.57 -6.28
N CYS A 146 7.17 -9.50 -6.31
CA CYS A 146 6.69 -10.25 -5.16
C CYS A 146 7.05 -11.71 -5.39
N HIS A 147 7.85 -12.29 -4.51
CA HIS A 147 8.21 -13.70 -4.61
C HIS A 147 7.11 -14.53 -3.92
N GLU A 148 6.15 -15.02 -4.71
CA GLU A 148 5.02 -15.83 -4.23
C GLU A 148 5.37 -17.32 -4.08
N SER A 149 6.52 -17.75 -4.59
CA SER A 149 6.84 -19.17 -4.85
C SER A 149 7.38 -19.98 -3.66
N GLY A 150 7.33 -19.45 -2.42
CA GLY A 150 7.86 -20.12 -1.24
C GLY A 150 6.79 -20.53 -0.21
N PRO A 151 6.96 -21.64 0.52
CA PRO A 151 6.13 -21.97 1.70
C PRO A 151 6.36 -21.00 2.87
N GLU A 152 7.39 -20.17 2.80
CA GLU A 152 7.68 -19.14 3.79
C GLU A 152 6.74 -17.95 3.62
N TRP A 153 5.66 -17.96 4.40
CA TRP A 153 4.85 -16.78 4.66
C TRP A 153 5.50 -15.94 5.78
N PRO A 154 5.49 -14.59 5.75
CA PRO A 154 4.92 -13.69 4.72
C PRO A 154 5.74 -13.57 3.42
N PRO A 155 5.12 -13.11 2.30
CA PRO A 155 5.81 -12.91 1.02
C PRO A 155 6.95 -11.89 1.13
N MET A 156 8.00 -12.08 0.32
CA MET A 156 9.09 -11.13 0.19
C MET A 156 8.88 -10.23 -1.03
N TYR A 157 9.29 -8.97 -0.89
CA TYR A 157 9.20 -7.93 -1.90
C TYR A 157 10.59 -7.46 -2.30
N GLN A 158 10.79 -7.21 -3.59
CA GLN A 158 11.95 -6.48 -4.10
C GLN A 158 11.45 -5.26 -4.85
N ALA A 159 11.97 -4.09 -4.50
CA ALA A 159 11.71 -2.87 -5.25
C ALA A 159 12.86 -2.62 -6.23
N THR A 160 12.51 -2.17 -7.43
CA THR A 160 13.46 -1.68 -8.42
C THR A 160 13.08 -0.25 -8.76
N VAL A 161 14.06 0.64 -8.75
CA VAL A 161 13.89 2.05 -9.13
C VAL A 161 14.65 2.32 -10.41
N THR A 162 13.94 2.78 -11.43
CA THR A 162 14.49 3.22 -12.71
C THR A 162 14.66 4.74 -12.66
N VAL A 163 15.82 5.25 -13.08
CA VAL A 163 16.11 6.68 -13.20
C VAL A 163 16.22 6.99 -14.69
N PRO A 164 15.13 7.45 -15.35
CA PRO A 164 15.06 7.52 -16.81
C PRO A 164 16.16 8.39 -17.43
N VAL A 165 16.46 9.54 -16.82
CA VAL A 165 17.52 10.46 -17.26
C VAL A 165 18.91 9.83 -17.26
N LEU A 166 19.11 8.76 -16.47
CA LEU A 166 20.36 7.99 -16.43
C LEU A 166 20.32 6.75 -17.33
N GLY A 167 19.15 6.34 -17.82
CA GLY A 167 18.95 5.04 -18.47
C GLY A 167 19.36 3.85 -17.60
N ARG A 168 19.19 3.96 -16.27
CA ARG A 168 19.65 2.96 -15.30
C ARG A 168 18.57 2.57 -14.32
N SER A 169 18.64 1.34 -13.84
CA SER A 169 17.76 0.79 -12.80
C SER A 169 18.58 0.24 -11.64
N PHE A 170 18.03 0.35 -10.43
CA PHE A 170 18.66 -0.10 -9.19
C PHE A 170 17.66 -0.98 -8.43
N ALA A 171 18.04 -2.23 -8.17
CA ALA A 171 17.23 -3.16 -7.41
C ALA A 171 17.71 -3.20 -5.95
N GLY A 172 16.78 -3.12 -5.00
CA GLY A 172 17.05 -3.32 -3.58
C GLY A 172 17.17 -4.79 -3.20
N ALA A 173 17.49 -5.05 -1.93
CA ALA A 173 17.38 -6.37 -1.35
C ALA A 173 15.90 -6.81 -1.23
N TRP A 174 15.69 -8.13 -1.14
CA TRP A 174 14.39 -8.68 -0.78
C TRP A 174 14.07 -8.36 0.67
N ALA A 175 12.87 -7.84 0.94
CA ALA A 175 12.41 -7.47 2.27
C ALA A 175 10.97 -7.94 2.52
N ARG A 176 10.59 -8.11 3.79
CA ARG A 176 9.21 -8.54 4.15
C ARG A 176 8.17 -7.44 3.96
N ALA A 177 8.58 -6.18 3.89
CA ALA A 177 7.69 -5.05 3.63
C ALA A 177 8.10 -4.32 2.35
N GLN A 178 7.11 -3.92 1.56
CA GLN A 178 7.33 -3.14 0.33
C GLN A 178 8.13 -1.85 0.60
N ARG A 179 7.88 -1.19 1.73
CA ARG A 179 8.59 0.04 2.13
C ARG A 179 10.07 -0.21 2.41
N ASP A 180 10.41 -1.31 3.09
CA ASP A 180 11.80 -1.65 3.37
C ASP A 180 12.54 -2.01 2.07
N ALA A 181 11.85 -2.66 1.12
CA ALA A 181 12.39 -2.90 -0.22
C ALA A 181 12.69 -1.59 -0.97
N GLN A 182 11.81 -0.57 -0.87
CA GLN A 182 12.05 0.75 -1.45
C GLN A 182 13.24 1.47 -0.81
N ILE A 183 13.37 1.39 0.51
CA ILE A 183 14.50 1.99 1.24
C ILE A 183 15.80 1.35 0.75
N SER A 184 15.85 0.01 0.69
CA SER A 184 17.03 -0.70 0.19
C SER A 184 17.39 -0.33 -1.26
N ALA A 185 16.40 -0.21 -2.15
CA ALA A 185 16.66 0.25 -3.53
C ALA A 185 17.14 1.71 -3.58
N SER A 186 16.61 2.57 -2.69
CA SER A 186 17.02 3.98 -2.59
C SER A 186 18.44 4.13 -2.07
N GLU A 187 18.88 3.27 -1.17
CA GLU A 187 20.27 3.21 -0.70
C GLU A 187 21.23 2.90 -1.85
N GLN A 188 20.85 2.00 -2.76
CA GLN A 188 21.65 1.72 -3.97
C GLN A 188 21.78 2.96 -4.87
N VAL A 189 20.69 3.72 -5.05
CA VAL A 189 20.72 5.00 -5.78
C VAL A 189 21.59 6.02 -5.05
N GLY A 190 21.44 6.16 -3.73
CA GLY A 190 22.22 7.06 -2.90
C GLY A 190 23.72 6.79 -3.02
N ALA A 191 24.11 5.53 -2.85
CA ALA A 191 25.49 5.09 -3.02
C ALA A 191 26.01 5.40 -4.43
N PHE A 192 25.21 5.17 -5.48
CA PHE A 192 25.58 5.53 -6.84
C PHE A 192 25.80 7.04 -7.02
N LEU A 193 24.93 7.89 -6.45
CA LEU A 193 25.08 9.34 -6.49
C LEU A 193 26.32 9.83 -5.72
N ASP A 194 26.66 9.17 -4.61
CA ASP A 194 27.87 9.47 -3.84
C ASP A 194 29.14 9.16 -4.64
N HIS A 195 29.19 8.00 -5.31
CA HIS A 195 30.31 7.65 -6.20
C HIS A 195 30.41 8.56 -7.42
N LYS A 196 29.27 9.08 -7.91
CA LYS A 196 29.20 10.00 -9.05
C LYS A 196 29.31 11.48 -8.70
N GLY A 197 29.55 11.86 -7.45
CA GLY A 197 29.91 13.24 -7.07
C GLY A 197 31.14 13.79 -7.81
N ALA A 198 31.86 12.97 -8.58
CA ALA A 198 32.95 13.35 -9.49
C ALA A 198 32.53 13.56 -10.97
N PHE A 199 31.26 13.37 -11.35
CA PHE A 199 30.83 13.49 -12.75
C PHE A 199 30.41 14.93 -13.08
N GLN A 200 31.25 15.65 -13.83
CA GLN A 200 30.85 16.89 -14.47
C GLN A 200 29.77 16.58 -15.54
N PRO A 201 28.62 17.27 -15.54
CA PRO A 201 27.50 17.00 -16.46
C PRO A 201 27.79 17.37 -17.93
N GLU A 202 29.02 17.74 -18.29
CA GLU A 202 29.36 18.32 -19.59
C GLU A 202 29.61 17.28 -20.71
N LEU A 203 29.59 15.98 -20.39
CA LEU A 203 29.94 14.92 -21.36
C LEU A 203 28.80 13.92 -21.68
N ALA A 204 27.57 14.18 -21.24
CA ALA A 204 26.44 13.35 -21.63
C ALA A 204 26.05 13.65 -23.08
N LEU A 205 26.60 12.89 -24.03
CA LEU A 205 26.20 12.91 -25.43
C LEU A 205 24.69 12.63 -25.54
N PRO A 206 23.98 13.34 -26.42
CA PRO A 206 22.54 13.17 -26.60
C PRO A 206 22.24 11.72 -27.03
N VAL A 207 21.57 10.98 -26.14
CA VAL A 207 20.99 9.66 -26.44
C VAL A 207 19.83 9.89 -27.40
N GLY A 208 20.10 9.90 -28.71
CA GLY A 208 19.08 10.14 -29.72
C GLY A 208 19.54 10.58 -31.11
N ALA A 209 20.85 10.79 -31.36
CA ALA A 209 21.33 11.01 -32.73
C ALA A 209 21.39 9.67 -33.48
N VAL A 210 20.23 9.22 -33.95
CA VAL A 210 20.14 8.21 -35.01
C VAL A 210 20.43 8.95 -36.32
N PHE A 211 21.56 8.63 -36.95
CA PHE A 211 21.88 9.05 -38.32
C PHE A 211 21.06 8.26 -39.34
#